data_AF-A0A7C7SJ96-F1
#
_entry.id   AF-A0A7C7SJ96-F1
#
_cell.length_a   1.000
_cell.length_b   1.000
_cell.length_c   1.000
_cell.angle_alpha   90.00
_cell.angle_beta   90.00
_cell.angle_gamma   90.00
#
_symmetry.space_group_name_H-M   'P 1'
#
loop_
_entity.id
_entity.type
_entity.pdbx_description
1 polymer ?
#
loop_
_entity_poly.entity_id
_entity_poly.type
_entity_poly.pdbx_seq_one_letter_code
_entity_poly.pdbx_strand_id
1 'polypeptide(L)'
;MLVVVSASCTVADDGQVPTFQVDPYWPMPLEYPNILGPVSGVTVADDGNLLIVTRQDGFSRANEVNVVTETGDCCRPTQAVLEYAADGSLVREWGGPDQGYPWPGRPHAIAVDPAGNLWVGGGIAPPPGGRFGGRGRGGRGGRGGGAPTGPPPAPTVDTHILKFSRTGQHLMTIGQAGGTASSTSANSFGGAAGFSFDEGANEVFVADGFANRRVAVLDIDTGELKRSWGAYGNAPDDADLKLLVDKAKVLMEVDITPQGTLTVVLR
;
A
#
# COMPACT_ATOMS: atom_id res chain seq x y z
N MET A 1 9.74 4.13 14.61
CA MET A 1 9.81 3.90 13.15
C MET A 1 11.09 4.58 12.71
N LEU A 2 12.11 3.79 12.38
CA LEU A 2 13.34 4.30 11.77
C LEU A 2 13.22 3.92 10.30
N VAL A 3 12.98 4.91 9.44
CA VAL A 3 13.01 4.73 7.99
C VAL A 3 14.44 5.05 7.59
N VAL A 4 15.17 4.06 7.07
CA VAL A 4 16.42 4.30 6.38
C VAL A 4 16.08 4.30 4.91
N VAL A 5 16.16 5.46 4.27
CA VAL A 5 16.07 5.60 2.81
C VAL A 5 17.51 5.57 2.30
N SER A 6 17.93 4.46 1.70
CA SER A 6 19.14 4.41 0.88
C SER A 6 18.78 4.97 -0.50
N ALA A 7 19.13 6.23 -0.76
CA ALA A 7 19.25 6.73 -2.11
C ALA A 7 20.71 6.53 -2.54
N SER A 8 20.94 5.75 -3.60
CA SER A 8 22.27 5.65 -4.24
C SER A 8 22.53 6.91 -5.07
N CYS A 9 22.67 8.05 -4.40
CA CYS A 9 23.34 9.20 -5.00
C CYS A 9 24.84 8.93 -4.91
N THR A 10 25.54 8.97 -6.05
CA THR A 10 27.00 9.14 -6.05
C THR A 10 27.32 10.57 -5.61
N VAL A 11 27.13 10.84 -4.31
CA VAL A 11 27.73 12.00 -3.67
C VAL A 11 29.22 11.66 -3.54
N ALA A 12 30.08 12.61 -3.92
CA ALA A 12 31.50 12.50 -3.59
C ALA A 12 31.61 12.20 -2.08
N ASP A 13 32.17 11.05 -1.75
CA ASP A 13 32.28 10.58 -0.37
C ASP A 13 33.42 11.37 0.30
N ASP A 14 33.09 12.58 0.77
CA ASP A 14 33.98 13.41 1.59
C ASP A 14 34.17 12.82 3.00
N GLY A 15 33.73 11.58 3.27
CA GLY A 15 33.82 10.90 4.56
C GLY A 15 32.90 11.48 5.63
N GLN A 16 31.98 12.37 5.28
CA GLN A 16 30.99 12.94 6.19
C GLN A 16 29.69 12.12 6.14
N VAL A 17 29.36 11.47 7.25
CA VAL A 17 28.07 10.79 7.42
C VAL A 17 26.95 11.85 7.42
N PRO A 18 25.88 11.69 6.63
CA PRO A 18 24.75 12.62 6.63
C PRO A 18 24.15 12.78 8.04
N THR A 19 23.94 14.03 8.47
CA THR A 19 23.23 14.33 9.72
C THR A 19 21.77 14.63 9.41
N PHE A 20 20.85 13.97 10.12
CA PHE A 20 19.41 14.18 9.98
C PHE A 20 18.89 15.08 11.11
N GLN A 21 18.00 16.01 10.77
CA GLN A 21 17.24 16.79 11.74
C GLN A 21 15.75 16.48 11.56
N VAL A 22 15.02 16.42 12.68
CA VAL A 22 13.57 16.26 12.65
C VAL A 22 12.96 17.62 12.31
N ASP A 23 12.16 17.66 11.25
CA ASP A 23 11.26 18.78 10.99
C ASP A 23 9.87 18.46 11.59
N PRO A 24 9.47 19.11 12.70
CA PRO A 24 8.19 18.85 13.34
C PRO A 24 7.00 19.52 12.63
N TYR A 25 7.25 20.37 11.62
CA TYR A 25 6.20 21.08 10.87
C TYR A 25 5.91 20.43 9.52
N TRP A 26 6.58 19.32 9.21
CA TRP A 26 6.39 18.54 7.99
C TRP A 26 5.58 17.25 8.26
N PRO A 27 4.55 16.93 7.45
CA PRO A 27 3.96 17.76 6.41
C PRO A 27 3.17 18.94 7.02
N MET A 28 2.90 19.99 6.22
CA MET A 28 2.11 21.11 6.69
C MET A 28 0.71 20.64 7.13
N PRO A 29 0.11 21.27 8.16
CA PRO A 29 -1.25 20.92 8.59
C PRO A 29 -2.24 21.03 7.44
N LEU A 30 -3.15 20.06 7.35
CA LEU A 30 -4.27 20.17 6.42
C LEU A 30 -5.17 21.35 6.80
N GLU A 31 -5.76 21.97 5.78
CA GLU A 31 -6.82 22.95 5.99
C GLU A 31 -8.00 22.28 6.70
N TYR A 32 -8.43 22.87 7.83
CA TYR A 32 -9.64 22.44 8.51
C TYR A 32 -10.85 22.54 7.54
N PRO A 33 -11.74 21.53 7.48
CA PRO A 33 -11.93 20.41 8.40
C PRO A 33 -11.34 19.06 7.92
N ASN A 34 -10.31 19.08 7.07
CA ASN A 34 -9.79 17.84 6.48
C ASN A 34 -8.94 17.03 7.46
N ILE A 35 -9.02 15.70 7.37
CA ILE A 35 -8.25 14.77 8.20
C ILE A 35 -7.60 13.67 7.39
N LEU A 36 -6.38 13.28 7.80
CA LEU A 36 -5.66 12.15 7.24
C LEU A 36 -6.12 10.84 7.86
N GLY A 37 -6.26 9.82 7.01
CA GLY A 37 -6.42 8.44 7.44
C GLY A 37 -5.10 7.84 7.91
N PRO A 38 -5.12 6.59 8.41
CA PRO A 38 -3.88 5.86 8.66
C PRO A 38 -3.04 5.79 7.38
N VAL A 39 -1.83 6.36 7.43
CA VAL A 39 -0.85 6.26 6.34
C VAL A 39 -0.32 4.83 6.31
N SER A 40 -0.48 4.16 5.17
CA SER A 40 -0.03 2.77 5.00
C SER A 40 1.17 2.62 4.08
N GLY A 41 1.35 3.56 3.14
CA GLY A 41 2.52 3.60 2.26
C GLY A 41 3.01 5.03 2.06
N VAL A 42 4.31 5.15 1.79
CA VAL A 42 4.99 6.41 1.45
C VAL A 42 6.04 6.13 0.38
N THR A 43 6.21 7.06 -0.55
CA THR A 43 7.26 7.03 -1.57
C THR A 43 7.71 8.45 -1.90
N VAL A 44 8.86 8.60 -2.53
CA VAL A 44 9.44 9.88 -2.93
C VAL A 44 9.60 9.84 -4.45
N ALA A 45 9.25 10.92 -5.11
CA ALA A 45 9.44 11.06 -6.54
C ALA A 45 10.79 11.68 -6.90
N ASP A 46 11.10 11.66 -8.17
CA ASP A 46 12.31 12.24 -8.75
C ASP A 46 12.41 13.76 -8.54
N ASP A 47 11.28 14.46 -8.52
CA ASP A 47 11.18 15.89 -8.20
C ASP A 47 11.31 16.21 -6.69
N GLY A 48 11.46 15.18 -5.84
CA GLY A 48 11.55 15.31 -4.39
C GLY A 48 10.20 15.43 -3.67
N ASN A 49 9.08 15.41 -4.40
CA ASN A 49 7.76 15.38 -3.77
C ASN A 49 7.52 14.02 -3.12
N LEU A 50 6.86 14.04 -1.96
CA LEU A 50 6.48 12.85 -1.22
C LEU A 50 5.05 12.49 -1.52
N LEU A 51 4.78 11.21 -1.70
CA LEU A 51 3.43 10.68 -1.88
C LEU A 51 3.12 9.68 -0.80
N ILE A 52 1.93 9.80 -0.26
CA ILE A 52 1.39 8.87 0.70
C ILE A 52 0.13 8.23 0.15
N VAL A 53 -0.11 7.01 0.59
CA VAL A 53 -1.43 6.38 0.47
C VAL A 53 -2.01 6.17 1.87
N THR A 54 -3.26 6.59 2.02
CA THR A 54 -4.01 6.53 3.27
C THR A 54 -5.15 5.54 3.15
N ARG A 55 -5.42 4.85 4.27
CA ARG A 55 -6.53 3.91 4.34
C ARG A 55 -7.84 4.63 4.63
N GLN A 56 -8.86 4.26 3.87
CA GLN A 56 -10.20 4.84 3.97
C GLN A 56 -11.13 4.00 4.86
N ASP A 57 -10.75 2.76 5.20
CA ASP A 57 -11.53 1.83 6.05
C ASP A 57 -11.45 2.17 7.56
N GLY A 58 -10.58 3.09 7.96
CA GLY A 58 -10.39 3.53 9.34
C GLY A 58 -11.41 4.58 9.82
N PHE A 59 -12.13 5.20 8.88
CA PHE A 59 -13.10 6.26 9.14
C PHE A 59 -14.47 5.68 9.51
N SER A 60 -14.94 5.98 10.73
CA SER A 60 -16.24 5.49 11.20
C SER A 60 -16.89 6.47 12.15
N ARG A 61 -18.18 6.24 12.45
CA ARG A 61 -18.95 7.01 13.45
C ARG A 61 -18.28 7.03 14.84
N ALA A 62 -17.46 6.02 15.16
CA ALA A 62 -16.79 5.89 16.45
C ALA A 62 -15.43 6.61 16.52
N ASN A 63 -14.91 7.12 15.40
CA ASN A 63 -13.53 7.60 15.27
C ASN A 63 -13.47 9.02 14.65
N GLU A 64 -14.36 9.93 15.07
CA GLU A 64 -14.25 11.39 14.81
C GLU A 64 -14.55 11.89 13.39
N VAL A 65 -15.37 11.18 12.61
CA VAL A 65 -15.81 11.68 11.29
C VAL A 65 -17.25 12.20 11.37
N ASN A 66 -17.47 13.39 11.96
CA ASN A 66 -18.85 13.89 12.11
C ASN A 66 -19.54 14.22 10.78
N VAL A 67 -18.80 14.35 9.67
CA VAL A 67 -19.37 14.49 8.32
C VAL A 67 -19.97 13.17 7.82
N VAL A 68 -19.39 12.02 8.16
CA VAL A 68 -19.93 10.69 7.80
C VAL A 68 -21.12 10.30 8.70
N THR A 69 -21.27 10.93 9.87
CA THR A 69 -22.44 10.78 10.74
C THR A 69 -23.48 11.88 10.56
N GLU A 70 -23.21 12.93 9.78
CA GLU A 70 -24.01 14.16 9.66
C GLU A 70 -24.22 14.89 11.01
N THR A 71 -23.32 14.69 11.98
CA THR A 71 -23.43 15.31 13.32
C THR A 71 -22.56 16.55 13.49
N GLY A 72 -21.85 16.99 12.45
CA GLY A 72 -21.07 18.23 12.43
C GLY A 72 -20.22 18.42 11.17
N ASP A 73 -19.67 19.61 10.98
CA ASP A 73 -18.92 19.99 9.77
C ASP A 73 -17.50 19.39 9.70
N CYS A 74 -16.98 18.89 10.81
CA CYS A 74 -15.73 18.13 10.88
C CYS A 74 -16.00 16.64 11.07
N CYS A 75 -15.30 15.72 10.45
CA CYS A 75 -14.08 15.92 9.68
C CYS A 75 -14.23 15.25 8.33
N ARG A 76 -13.65 15.86 7.29
CA ARG A 76 -13.71 15.32 5.93
C ARG A 76 -12.43 14.51 5.68
N PRO A 77 -12.52 13.20 5.44
CA PRO A 77 -11.38 12.43 4.97
C PRO A 77 -10.82 13.06 3.69
N THR A 78 -9.50 13.16 3.63
CA THR A 78 -8.80 13.43 2.36
C THR A 78 -9.05 12.30 1.37
N GLN A 79 -8.73 12.54 0.10
CA GLN A 79 -8.64 11.45 -0.87
C GLN A 79 -7.48 10.49 -0.50
N ALA A 80 -7.45 9.33 -1.15
CA ALA A 80 -6.62 8.23 -0.66
C ALA A 80 -5.13 8.43 -0.95
N VAL A 81 -4.77 9.08 -2.06
CA VAL A 81 -3.40 9.44 -2.41
C VAL A 81 -3.22 10.94 -2.23
N LEU A 82 -2.15 11.33 -1.54
CA LEU A 82 -1.76 12.72 -1.38
C LEU A 82 -0.30 12.90 -1.79
N GLU A 83 -0.04 13.97 -2.53
CA GLU A 83 1.32 14.39 -2.89
C GLU A 83 1.63 15.71 -2.18
N TYR A 84 2.76 15.73 -1.48
CA TYR A 84 3.32 16.87 -0.79
C TYR A 84 4.61 17.30 -1.46
N ALA A 85 4.82 18.60 -1.60
CA ALA A 85 6.11 19.12 -1.97
C ALA A 85 7.14 18.89 -0.84
N ALA A 86 8.42 19.00 -1.17
CA ALA A 86 9.49 18.85 -0.18
C ALA A 86 9.36 19.82 1.01
N ASP A 87 8.75 20.99 0.81
CA ASP A 87 8.45 21.97 1.86
C ASP A 87 7.24 21.62 2.74
N GLY A 88 6.55 20.51 2.42
CA GLY A 88 5.40 19.99 3.17
C GLY A 88 4.06 20.54 2.71
N SER A 89 4.00 21.42 1.70
CA SER A 89 2.74 21.90 1.14
C SER A 89 2.02 20.80 0.36
N LEU A 90 0.69 20.74 0.47
CA LEU A 90 -0.10 19.79 -0.30
C LEU A 90 -0.17 20.24 -1.75
N VAL A 91 0.30 19.40 -2.67
CA VAL A 91 0.29 19.65 -4.12
C VAL A 91 -1.04 19.20 -4.71
N ARG A 92 -1.45 17.97 -4.39
CA ARG A 92 -2.71 17.38 -4.88
C ARG A 92 -3.13 16.19 -4.02
N GLU A 93 -4.39 15.83 -4.16
CA GLU A 93 -4.94 14.57 -3.68
C GLU A 93 -5.82 13.94 -4.78
N TRP A 94 -5.86 12.60 -4.82
CA TRP A 94 -6.66 11.81 -5.77
C TRP A 94 -6.91 10.39 -5.25
N GLY A 95 -7.81 9.67 -5.92
CA GLY A 95 -8.04 8.25 -5.65
C GLY A 95 -8.95 7.97 -4.46
N GLY A 96 -9.29 6.69 -4.32
CA GLY A 96 -10.31 6.21 -3.38
C GLY A 96 -11.41 5.39 -4.05
N PRO A 97 -12.38 4.89 -3.27
CA PRO A 97 -13.53 4.15 -3.77
C PRO A 97 -14.40 4.96 -4.75
N ASP A 98 -15.21 4.26 -5.53
CA ASP A 98 -16.27 4.83 -6.40
C ASP A 98 -15.78 5.79 -7.51
N GLN A 99 -14.52 5.66 -7.94
CA GLN A 99 -13.91 6.47 -9.01
C GLN A 99 -13.90 5.78 -10.40
N GLY A 100 -14.61 4.66 -10.56
CA GLY A 100 -14.69 3.93 -11.85
C GLY A 100 -13.60 2.87 -12.08
N TYR A 101 -12.79 2.57 -11.07
CA TYR A 101 -11.82 1.47 -11.03
C TYR A 101 -11.90 0.76 -9.67
N PRO A 102 -11.44 -0.50 -9.56
CA PRO A 102 -11.58 -1.27 -8.32
C PRO A 102 -10.56 -0.77 -7.30
N TRP A 103 -10.87 0.28 -6.54
CA TRP A 103 -9.96 0.73 -5.48
C TRP A 103 -9.72 -0.40 -4.45
N PRO A 104 -8.48 -0.63 -3.98
CA PRO A 104 -8.22 -1.65 -2.97
C PRO A 104 -9.05 -1.39 -1.71
N GLY A 105 -9.61 -2.45 -1.13
CA GLY A 105 -10.34 -2.36 0.13
C GLY A 105 -9.44 -1.89 1.27
N ARG A 106 -8.15 -2.20 1.21
CA ARG A 106 -7.17 -1.73 2.20
C ARG A 106 -5.84 -1.39 1.53
N PRO A 107 -5.68 -0.20 0.93
CA PRO A 107 -4.45 0.19 0.28
C PRO A 107 -3.27 0.11 1.26
N HIS A 108 -2.16 -0.44 0.81
CA HIS A 108 -1.00 -0.77 1.63
C HIS A 108 0.28 -0.19 1.07
N ALA A 109 0.51 -0.33 -0.23
CA ALA A 109 1.76 0.03 -0.87
C ALA A 109 1.54 1.15 -1.88
N ILE A 110 2.51 2.05 -1.99
CA ILE A 110 2.62 3.05 -3.04
C ILE A 110 4.07 3.13 -3.49
N ALA A 111 4.30 3.23 -4.79
CA ALA A 111 5.63 3.46 -5.37
C ALA A 111 5.54 4.25 -6.68
N VAL A 112 6.59 4.97 -7.03
CA VAL A 112 6.74 5.65 -8.32
C VAL A 112 7.61 4.79 -9.23
N ASP A 113 7.14 4.50 -10.45
CA ASP A 113 7.95 3.81 -11.46
C ASP A 113 8.90 4.79 -12.19
N PRO A 114 9.88 4.29 -12.97
CA PRO A 114 10.85 5.15 -13.66
C PRO A 114 10.22 6.16 -14.64
N ALA A 115 9.00 5.90 -15.12
CA ALA A 115 8.26 6.81 -15.99
C ALA A 115 7.38 7.80 -15.21
N GLY A 116 7.47 7.83 -13.88
CA GLY A 116 6.72 8.74 -13.01
C GLY A 116 5.29 8.29 -12.69
N ASN A 117 4.89 7.06 -13.08
CA ASN A 117 3.57 6.53 -12.79
C ASN A 117 3.52 5.95 -11.38
N LEU A 118 2.36 6.03 -10.75
CA LEU A 118 2.15 5.48 -9.41
C LEU A 118 1.57 4.09 -9.46
N TRP A 119 2.14 3.22 -8.64
CA TRP A 119 1.70 1.86 -8.41
C TRP A 119 1.10 1.77 -7.01
N VAL A 120 -0.14 1.29 -6.91
CA VAL A 120 -0.85 1.12 -5.64
C VAL A 120 -1.22 -0.34 -5.46
N GLY A 121 -0.79 -0.90 -4.33
CA GLY A 121 -1.09 -2.26 -3.91
C GLY A 121 -1.95 -2.29 -2.65
N GLY A 122 -2.69 -3.38 -2.47
CA GLY A 122 -3.60 -3.57 -1.34
C GLY A 122 -3.10 -4.58 -0.30
N GLY A 123 -3.93 -4.83 0.70
CA GLY A 123 -3.64 -5.75 1.80
C GLY A 123 -4.86 -6.58 2.18
N ILE A 124 -4.94 -6.93 3.47
CA ILE A 124 -6.07 -7.69 4.01
C ILE A 124 -7.01 -6.73 4.73
N ALA A 125 -8.25 -6.60 4.26
CA ALA A 125 -9.33 -5.87 4.94
C ALA A 125 -10.01 -6.73 6.00
N PRO A 126 -10.38 -6.12 7.16
CA PRO A 126 -11.12 -6.87 8.15
C PRO A 126 -12.50 -7.22 7.58
N PRO A 127 -13.18 -8.22 8.15
CA PRO A 127 -14.55 -8.48 7.78
C PRO A 127 -15.41 -7.22 7.97
N PRO A 128 -16.47 -7.01 7.20
CA PRO A 128 -17.36 -5.86 7.36
C PRO A 128 -17.80 -5.69 8.83
N GLY A 129 -17.52 -4.54 9.42
CA GLY A 129 -17.83 -4.23 10.83
C GLY A 129 -16.86 -4.79 11.89
N GLY A 130 -15.79 -5.47 11.49
CA GLY A 130 -14.78 -6.05 12.37
C GLY A 130 -13.53 -5.19 12.57
N ARG A 131 -12.83 -5.38 13.70
CA ARG A 131 -11.44 -4.94 13.91
C ARG A 131 -10.53 -6.16 13.93
N PHE A 132 -9.34 -6.08 13.35
CA PHE A 132 -8.33 -7.13 13.52
C PHE A 132 -7.91 -7.26 14.98
N GLY A 133 -7.91 -8.47 15.54
CA GLY A 133 -7.36 -8.77 16.86
C GLY A 133 -8.10 -8.20 18.09
N GLY A 134 -9.24 -7.53 17.91
CA GLY A 134 -10.02 -7.04 19.04
C GLY A 134 -10.77 -8.18 19.73
N ARG A 135 -10.33 -8.60 20.93
CA ARG A 135 -11.30 -9.11 21.93
C ARG A 135 -12.31 -7.98 22.12
N GLY A 136 -13.48 -8.11 21.52
CA GLY A 136 -14.55 -7.14 21.66
C GLY A 136 -14.76 -6.89 23.15
N ARG A 137 -14.29 -5.74 23.66
CA ARG A 137 -14.69 -5.27 24.97
C ARG A 137 -16.15 -4.90 24.78
N GLY A 138 -17.03 -5.81 25.19
CA GLY A 138 -18.48 -5.73 24.95
C GLY A 138 -18.99 -4.31 25.14
N GLY A 139 -19.29 -3.64 24.03
CA GLY A 139 -20.06 -2.42 24.04
C GLY A 139 -21.46 -2.79 24.51
N ARG A 140 -21.76 -2.52 25.78
CA ARG A 140 -23.13 -2.43 26.25
C ARG A 140 -23.80 -1.29 25.48
N GLY A 141 -24.65 -1.59 24.52
CA GLY A 141 -25.59 -0.61 23.96
C GLY A 141 -25.94 -0.82 22.50
N GLY A 142 -27.00 -1.59 22.25
CA GLY A 142 -27.59 -1.78 20.92
C GLY A 142 -28.57 -2.95 20.90
N ARG A 143 -29.73 -2.80 21.57
CA ARG A 143 -30.85 -3.76 21.46
C ARG A 143 -31.38 -3.72 20.02
N GLY A 144 -31.20 -4.79 19.23
CA GLY A 144 -31.97 -4.94 17.99
C GLY A 144 -31.47 -5.91 16.91
N GLY A 145 -30.24 -6.40 16.94
CA GLY A 145 -29.76 -7.39 15.97
C GLY A 145 -29.48 -8.73 16.63
N GLY A 146 -30.15 -9.81 16.20
CA GLY A 146 -29.77 -11.16 16.61
C GLY A 146 -28.28 -11.39 16.32
N ALA A 147 -27.56 -12.00 17.25
CA ALA A 147 -26.16 -12.37 17.01
C ALA A 147 -26.10 -13.25 15.75
N PRO A 148 -25.25 -12.95 14.75
CA PRO A 148 -25.13 -13.79 13.57
C PRO A 148 -24.80 -15.23 13.99
N THR A 149 -25.60 -16.19 13.54
CA THR A 149 -25.54 -17.61 13.93
C THR A 149 -24.49 -18.42 13.16
N GLY A 150 -23.52 -17.75 12.55
CA GLY A 150 -22.44 -18.37 11.79
C GLY A 150 -21.06 -17.89 12.26
N PRO A 151 -19.98 -18.60 11.89
CA PRO A 151 -18.64 -18.07 12.08
C PRO A 151 -18.55 -16.68 11.43
N PRO A 152 -17.80 -15.74 12.06
CA PRO A 152 -17.66 -14.40 11.51
C PRO A 152 -17.13 -14.47 10.07
N PRO A 153 -17.59 -13.58 9.17
CA PRO A 153 -17.11 -13.56 7.80
C PRO A 153 -15.59 -13.49 7.75
N ALA A 154 -14.99 -14.15 6.76
CA ALA A 154 -13.55 -14.11 6.56
C ALA A 154 -13.10 -12.69 6.19
N PRO A 155 -11.86 -12.30 6.53
CA PRO A 155 -11.27 -11.08 6.01
C PRO A 155 -11.14 -11.16 4.48
N THR A 156 -11.19 -10.01 3.82
CA THR A 156 -11.01 -9.89 2.36
C THR A 156 -9.55 -9.57 2.05
N VAL A 157 -9.05 -10.09 0.92
CA VAL A 157 -7.67 -9.83 0.47
C VAL A 157 -7.74 -9.08 -0.86
N ASP A 158 -7.03 -7.97 -0.95
CA ASP A 158 -6.86 -7.25 -2.21
C ASP A 158 -6.02 -8.10 -3.17
N THR A 159 -6.54 -8.31 -4.38
CA THR A 159 -6.07 -9.34 -5.33
C THR A 159 -5.55 -8.76 -6.63
N HIS A 160 -5.34 -7.45 -6.65
CA HIS A 160 -4.93 -6.67 -7.82
C HIS A 160 -4.03 -5.50 -7.43
N ILE A 161 -3.42 -4.90 -8.43
CA ILE A 161 -2.58 -3.72 -8.37
C ILE A 161 -3.18 -2.67 -9.31
N LEU A 162 -3.07 -1.39 -8.94
CA LEU A 162 -3.48 -0.28 -9.79
C LEU A 162 -2.27 0.56 -10.20
N LYS A 163 -2.22 0.95 -11.48
CA LYS A 163 -1.25 1.90 -12.04
C LYS A 163 -1.97 3.18 -12.42
N PHE A 164 -1.38 4.32 -12.06
CA PHE A 164 -1.91 5.66 -12.34
C PHE A 164 -0.83 6.54 -12.92
N SER A 165 -1.21 7.53 -13.72
CA SER A 165 -0.33 8.68 -13.96
C SER A 165 -0.06 9.41 -12.65
N ARG A 166 0.99 10.24 -12.63
CA ARG A 166 1.30 11.09 -11.47
C ARG A 166 0.11 11.93 -10.98
N THR A 167 -0.76 12.34 -11.90
CA THR A 167 -1.89 13.24 -11.63
C THR A 167 -3.20 12.51 -11.33
N GLY A 168 -3.18 11.18 -11.21
CA GLY A 168 -4.33 10.39 -10.76
C GLY A 168 -5.22 9.81 -11.86
N GLN A 169 -4.86 9.96 -13.13
CA GLN A 169 -5.51 9.20 -14.19
C GLN A 169 -5.19 7.71 -14.04
N HIS A 170 -6.22 6.86 -13.93
CA HIS A 170 -6.07 5.41 -13.94
C HIS A 170 -5.55 4.93 -15.30
N LEU A 171 -4.42 4.22 -15.30
CA LEU A 171 -3.78 3.68 -16.49
C LEU A 171 -4.02 2.19 -16.64
N MET A 172 -3.97 1.44 -15.54
CA MET A 172 -4.04 -0.02 -15.58
C MET A 172 -4.54 -0.62 -14.27
N THR A 173 -5.32 -1.70 -14.40
CA THR A 173 -5.56 -2.66 -13.31
C THR A 173 -4.86 -3.95 -13.67
N ILE A 174 -4.02 -4.46 -12.79
CA ILE A 174 -3.24 -5.69 -12.98
C ILE A 174 -3.74 -6.74 -11.99
N GLY A 175 -4.19 -7.88 -12.50
CA GLY A 175 -4.87 -8.91 -11.70
C GLY A 175 -6.39 -8.71 -11.62
N GLN A 176 -7.10 -9.79 -11.27
CA GLN A 176 -8.55 -9.78 -11.11
C GLN A 176 -8.96 -9.31 -9.71
N ALA A 177 -9.54 -8.11 -9.62
CA ALA A 177 -10.08 -7.58 -8.38
C ALA A 177 -11.25 -8.43 -7.83
N GLY A 178 -11.25 -8.67 -6.52
CA GLY A 178 -12.30 -9.42 -5.82
C GLY A 178 -12.24 -10.94 -6.04
N GLY A 179 -11.21 -11.45 -6.71
CA GLY A 179 -10.97 -12.87 -6.88
C GLY A 179 -10.43 -13.56 -5.62
N THR A 180 -10.08 -14.84 -5.76
CA THR A 180 -9.34 -15.57 -4.71
C THR A 180 -7.84 -15.38 -4.93
N ALA A 181 -7.13 -15.01 -3.86
CA ALA A 181 -5.67 -14.94 -3.88
C ALA A 181 -5.07 -16.31 -4.21
N SER A 182 -4.08 -16.35 -5.10
CA SER A 182 -3.36 -17.58 -5.46
C SER A 182 -1.93 -17.25 -5.85
N SER A 183 -0.96 -17.90 -5.19
CA SER A 183 0.46 -17.65 -5.45
C SER A 183 0.98 -18.26 -6.76
N THR A 184 0.21 -19.15 -7.37
CA THR A 184 0.53 -19.80 -8.65
C THR A 184 -0.18 -19.13 -9.84
N SER A 185 -1.12 -18.21 -9.59
CA SER A 185 -1.84 -17.50 -10.63
C SER A 185 -1.00 -16.39 -11.27
N ALA A 186 -1.13 -16.22 -12.59
CA ALA A 186 -0.59 -15.09 -13.34
C ALA A 186 -1.47 -13.83 -13.26
N ASN A 187 -2.72 -13.96 -12.80
CA ASN A 187 -3.72 -12.89 -12.83
C ASN A 187 -4.45 -12.71 -11.49
N SER A 188 -3.84 -13.14 -10.38
CA SER A 188 -4.35 -12.91 -9.03
C SER A 188 -3.18 -12.66 -8.08
N PHE A 189 -3.36 -11.67 -7.23
CA PHE A 189 -2.43 -11.31 -6.17
C PHE A 189 -3.06 -11.63 -4.80
N GLY A 190 -2.28 -11.49 -3.75
CA GLY A 190 -2.66 -11.77 -2.38
C GLY A 190 -2.07 -10.70 -1.47
N GLY A 191 -2.44 -9.45 -1.73
CA GLY A 191 -1.94 -8.25 -1.08
C GLY A 191 -0.51 -7.89 -1.52
N ALA A 192 -0.42 -7.17 -2.64
CA ALA A 192 0.80 -6.55 -3.13
C ALA A 192 1.28 -5.46 -2.15
N ALA A 193 2.23 -5.80 -1.29
CA ALA A 193 2.63 -5.02 -0.13
C ALA A 193 3.82 -4.08 -0.37
N GLY A 194 4.46 -4.15 -1.53
CA GLY A 194 5.61 -3.33 -1.90
C GLY A 194 6.02 -3.56 -3.35
N PHE A 195 6.75 -2.59 -3.90
CA PHE A 195 7.23 -2.57 -5.28
C PHE A 195 8.69 -2.12 -5.32
N SER A 196 9.46 -2.70 -6.22
CA SER A 196 10.80 -2.21 -6.60
C SER A 196 10.99 -2.37 -8.10
N PHE A 197 11.71 -1.45 -8.73
CA PHE A 197 11.79 -1.38 -10.19
C PHE A 197 13.20 -1.62 -10.70
N ASP A 198 13.30 -2.30 -11.85
CA ASP A 198 14.47 -2.42 -12.69
C ASP A 198 14.12 -1.86 -14.07
N GLU A 199 14.50 -0.60 -14.30
CA GLU A 199 14.27 0.09 -15.57
C GLU A 199 15.03 -0.60 -16.73
N GLY A 200 16.23 -1.11 -16.47
CA GLY A 200 17.07 -1.74 -17.48
C GLY A 200 16.47 -3.02 -18.06
N ALA A 201 15.73 -3.77 -17.23
CA ALA A 201 15.03 -4.99 -17.65
C ALA A 201 13.54 -4.79 -17.99
N ASN A 202 13.01 -3.57 -17.78
CA ASN A 202 11.57 -3.25 -17.79
C ASN A 202 10.78 -4.12 -16.79
N GLU A 203 11.25 -4.24 -15.55
CA GLU A 203 10.67 -5.14 -14.56
C GLU A 203 10.26 -4.45 -13.26
N VAL A 204 9.12 -4.86 -12.71
CA VAL A 204 8.73 -4.54 -11.34
C VAL A 204 8.68 -5.82 -10.50
N PHE A 205 9.34 -5.78 -9.36
CA PHE A 205 9.32 -6.80 -8.33
C PHE A 205 8.24 -6.44 -7.33
N VAL A 206 7.27 -7.33 -7.13
CA VAL A 206 6.12 -7.14 -6.26
C VAL A 206 6.25 -8.05 -5.04
N ALA A 207 6.20 -7.46 -3.85
CA ALA A 207 6.09 -8.18 -2.59
C ALA A 207 4.64 -8.66 -2.38
N ASP A 208 4.26 -9.73 -3.06
CA ASP A 208 2.92 -10.32 -3.05
C ASP A 208 2.73 -11.25 -1.84
N GLY A 209 2.65 -10.65 -0.64
CA GLY A 209 3.06 -11.30 0.59
C GLY A 209 1.97 -11.61 1.63
N PHE A 210 0.82 -10.93 1.62
CA PHE A 210 -0.19 -11.10 2.67
C PHE A 210 -0.86 -12.48 2.67
N ALA A 211 -1.19 -12.96 1.47
CA ALA A 211 -1.69 -14.30 1.21
C ALA A 211 -0.69 -15.10 0.36
N ASN A 212 -0.19 -14.55 -0.74
CA ASN A 212 0.53 -15.36 -1.73
C ASN A 212 1.99 -15.73 -1.37
N ARG A 213 2.62 -15.05 -0.41
CA ARG A 213 3.99 -15.34 0.08
C ARG A 213 5.01 -15.54 -1.04
N ARG A 214 4.93 -14.71 -2.09
CA ARG A 214 5.83 -14.77 -3.25
C ARG A 214 6.40 -13.41 -3.58
N VAL A 215 7.49 -13.43 -4.35
CA VAL A 215 7.88 -12.31 -5.20
C VAL A 215 7.31 -12.60 -6.58
N ALA A 216 6.53 -11.66 -7.11
CA ALA A 216 6.09 -11.67 -8.50
C ALA A 216 6.88 -10.63 -9.30
N VAL A 217 7.38 -10.99 -10.47
CA VAL A 217 8.08 -10.08 -11.37
C VAL A 217 7.20 -9.82 -12.58
N LEU A 218 6.81 -8.58 -12.77
CA LEU A 218 5.95 -8.16 -13.86
C LEU A 218 6.73 -7.28 -14.85
N ASP A 219 6.26 -7.23 -16.08
CA ASP A 219 6.64 -6.16 -17.03
C ASP A 219 6.00 -4.82 -16.59
N ILE A 220 6.77 -3.73 -16.60
CA ILE A 220 6.30 -2.42 -16.10
C ILE A 220 5.22 -1.83 -17.01
N ASP A 221 5.30 -2.06 -18.32
CA ASP A 221 4.41 -1.44 -19.30
C ASP A 221 3.11 -2.21 -19.48
N THR A 222 3.20 -3.53 -19.50
CA THR A 222 2.04 -4.41 -19.77
C THR A 222 1.40 -4.96 -18.51
N GLY A 223 2.14 -5.01 -17.39
CA GLY A 223 1.71 -5.66 -16.15
C GLY A 223 1.73 -7.20 -16.23
N GLU A 224 2.24 -7.79 -17.32
CA GLU A 224 2.29 -9.23 -17.49
C GLU A 224 3.28 -9.89 -16.52
N LEU A 225 2.87 -11.01 -15.90
CA LEU A 225 3.75 -11.80 -15.05
C LEU A 225 4.84 -12.47 -15.88
N LYS A 226 6.11 -12.13 -15.62
CA LYS A 226 7.29 -12.74 -16.25
C LYS A 226 7.74 -13.99 -15.51
N ARG A 227 7.79 -13.91 -14.17
CA ARG A 227 8.23 -15.01 -13.29
C ARG A 227 7.81 -14.76 -11.84
N SER A 228 7.85 -15.79 -11.02
CA SER A 228 7.62 -15.68 -9.57
C SER A 228 8.36 -16.76 -8.80
N TRP A 229 8.64 -16.48 -7.53
CA TRP A 229 9.21 -17.45 -6.60
C TRP A 229 8.69 -17.20 -5.18
N GLY A 230 8.57 -18.27 -4.41
CA GLY A 230 8.31 -18.24 -2.97
C GLY A 230 9.58 -18.03 -2.14
N ALA A 231 9.47 -18.31 -0.85
CA ALA A 231 10.59 -18.16 0.08
C ALA A 231 11.84 -18.93 -0.37
N TYR A 232 13.01 -18.31 -0.21
CA TYR A 232 14.32 -18.87 -0.57
C TYR A 232 14.45 -19.25 -2.05
N GLY A 233 13.67 -18.64 -2.95
CA GLY A 233 13.74 -18.91 -4.38
C GLY A 233 13.04 -20.19 -4.84
N ASN A 234 12.31 -20.86 -3.95
CA ASN A 234 11.52 -22.05 -4.31
C ASN A 234 10.30 -21.68 -5.15
N ALA A 235 9.63 -22.68 -5.74
CA ALA A 235 8.33 -22.46 -6.36
C ALA A 235 7.32 -21.91 -5.31
N PRO A 236 6.41 -21.00 -5.69
CA PRO A 236 5.32 -20.59 -4.81
C PRO A 236 4.46 -21.78 -4.38
N ASP A 237 4.02 -21.77 -3.11
CA ASP A 237 3.23 -22.85 -2.53
C ASP A 237 2.13 -22.31 -1.62
N ASP A 238 0.92 -22.79 -1.88
CA ASP A 238 -0.31 -22.45 -1.18
C ASP A 238 -0.64 -23.48 -0.08
N ALA A 239 0.18 -24.52 0.13
CA ALA A 239 0.09 -25.37 1.30
C ALA A 239 0.34 -24.56 2.58
N ASP A 240 -0.48 -24.77 3.62
CA ASP A 240 -0.41 -24.09 4.91
C ASP A 240 -0.46 -22.54 4.87
N LEU A 241 -1.34 -21.97 4.05
CA LEU A 241 -1.61 -20.52 4.04
C LEU A 241 -2.22 -20.05 5.36
N LYS A 242 -1.44 -19.33 6.17
CA LYS A 242 -1.94 -18.50 7.28
C LYS A 242 -1.87 -17.04 6.85
N LEU A 243 -3.01 -16.35 6.84
CA LEU A 243 -3.08 -14.92 6.54
C LEU A 243 -2.17 -14.13 7.48
N LEU A 244 -1.26 -13.32 6.91
CA LEU A 244 -0.35 -12.48 7.67
C LEU A 244 -1.00 -11.15 8.03
N VAL A 245 -1.95 -11.19 8.96
CA VAL A 245 -2.77 -10.03 9.33
C VAL A 245 -1.97 -8.86 9.95
N ASP A 246 -0.85 -9.17 10.63
CA ASP A 246 -0.02 -8.19 11.37
C ASP A 246 1.49 -8.26 11.05
N LYS A 247 1.89 -9.03 10.03
CA LYS A 247 3.32 -9.38 9.82
C LYS A 247 3.89 -9.12 8.42
N ALA A 248 3.11 -8.63 7.46
CA ALA A 248 3.63 -8.29 6.15
C ALA A 248 4.25 -6.87 6.16
N LYS A 249 5.39 -6.73 6.83
CA LYS A 249 6.36 -5.70 6.48
C LYS A 249 7.46 -6.43 5.75
N VAL A 250 7.48 -6.26 4.44
CA VAL A 250 8.58 -6.72 3.59
C VAL A 250 9.16 -5.45 3.02
N LEU A 251 10.30 -5.02 3.56
CA LEU A 251 11.12 -4.06 2.82
C LEU A 251 11.80 -4.87 1.72
N MET A 252 11.35 -4.65 0.48
CA MET A 252 11.97 -5.23 -0.70
C MET A 252 12.91 -4.18 -1.28
N GLU A 253 14.22 -4.40 -1.10
CA GLU A 253 15.27 -3.62 -1.75
C GLU A 253 15.82 -4.49 -2.89
N VAL A 254 15.79 -3.95 -4.12
CA VAL A 254 16.35 -4.61 -5.29
C VAL A 254 17.59 -3.85 -5.70
N ASP A 255 18.75 -4.42 -5.40
CA ASP A 255 20.04 -3.88 -5.82
C ASP A 255 20.52 -4.64 -7.05
N ILE A 256 20.76 -3.90 -8.13
CA ILE A 256 21.35 -4.46 -9.34
C ILE A 256 22.78 -3.96 -9.44
N THR A 257 23.73 -4.87 -9.24
CA THR A 257 25.14 -4.55 -9.41
C THR A 257 25.44 -4.25 -10.88
N PRO A 258 26.48 -3.45 -11.20
CA PRO A 258 26.92 -3.21 -12.58
C PRO A 258 27.27 -4.48 -13.37
N GLN A 259 27.50 -5.61 -12.68
CA GLN A 259 27.76 -6.92 -13.29
C GLN A 259 26.48 -7.71 -13.61
N GLY A 260 25.29 -7.13 -13.39
CA GLY A 260 24.00 -7.79 -13.63
C GLY A 260 23.55 -8.73 -12.51
N THR A 261 24.21 -8.73 -11.35
CA THR A 261 23.73 -9.49 -10.18
C THR A 261 22.56 -8.76 -9.56
N LEU A 262 21.38 -9.38 -9.59
CA LEU A 262 20.17 -8.95 -8.89
C LEU A 262 20.22 -9.46 -7.44
N THR A 263 20.20 -8.54 -6.49
CA THR A 263 20.03 -8.85 -5.06
C THR A 263 18.66 -8.36 -4.63
N VAL A 264 17.77 -9.28 -4.28
CA VAL A 264 16.49 -8.95 -3.65
C VAL A 264 16.63 -9.17 -2.15
N VAL A 265 16.76 -8.09 -1.40
CA VAL A 265 16.79 -8.14 0.07
C VAL A 265 15.37 -7.97 0.56
N LEU A 266 14.85 -8.99 1.26
CA LEU A 266 13.60 -8.92 2.00
C LEU A 266 13.95 -8.70 3.48
N ARG A 267 13.74 -7.49 4.01
CA ARG A 267 13.94 -7.17 5.45
C ARG A 267 12.63 -7.05 6.20
#